data_AF-A0A6L8KB28-F1
#
_entry.id   AF-A0A6L8KB28-F1
#
_cell.length_a   1.000
_cell.length_b   1.000
_cell.length_c   1.000
_cell.angle_alpha   90.00
_cell.angle_beta   90.00
_cell.angle_gamma   90.00
#
_symmetry.space_group_name_H-M   'P 1'
#
loop_
_entity.id
_entity.type
_entity.pdbx_description
1 polymer ?
#
loop_
_entity_poly.entity_id
_entity_poly.type
_entity_poly.pdbx_seq_one_letter_code
_entity_poly.pdbx_strand_id
1 'polypeptide(L)'
;MKTKTLMITGLLSMISAAAFAQTPVAQVQQDNAQIRQDTKQIHQDTREIKHDNAVIAVKKGEVAAGKQQLQAERHERNALARAENADVKKGDLAGAQQMDQARRSEQQAIKQQKQEIKHDEKVIAHRKTDKQDAKLARHDEKVERHDEKVKRDHDAAKI
;
A
#
# COMPACT_ATOMS: atom_id res chain seq x y z
N MET A 1 -52.20 28.69 -55.05
CA MET A 1 -53.01 27.46 -54.89
C MET A 1 -52.83 26.99 -53.45
N LYS A 2 -53.82 27.23 -52.57
CA LYS A 2 -54.86 26.28 -52.13
C LYS A 2 -54.30 25.04 -51.38
N THR A 3 -54.29 25.17 -50.05
CA THR A 3 -54.70 24.22 -48.99
C THR A 3 -54.70 22.71 -49.26
N LYS A 4 -54.23 21.93 -48.27
CA LYS A 4 -55.02 20.85 -47.62
C LYS A 4 -54.37 20.36 -46.31
N THR A 5 -55.01 20.75 -45.22
CA THR A 5 -54.99 20.08 -43.91
C THR A 5 -55.55 18.67 -44.06
N LEU A 6 -54.89 17.68 -43.45
CA LEU A 6 -55.53 16.41 -43.07
C LEU A 6 -55.02 16.02 -41.69
N MET A 7 -55.93 16.06 -40.74
CA MET A 7 -55.76 15.63 -39.35
C MET A 7 -55.46 14.12 -39.31
N ILE A 8 -54.48 13.73 -38.49
CA ILE A 8 -54.37 12.36 -37.99
C ILE A 8 -54.48 12.43 -36.48
N THR A 9 -55.72 12.27 -36.04
CA THR A 9 -56.13 11.87 -34.70
C THR A 9 -55.88 10.37 -34.58
N GLY A 10 -55.12 9.91 -33.59
CA GLY A 10 -54.92 8.47 -33.46
C GLY A 10 -53.99 8.01 -32.35
N LEU A 11 -54.56 7.92 -31.14
CA LEU A 11 -54.18 7.02 -30.04
C LEU A 11 -52.84 7.29 -29.33
N LEU A 12 -52.97 7.97 -28.19
CA LEU A 12 -52.17 7.70 -26.98
C LEU A 12 -52.15 6.20 -26.70
N SER A 13 -51.17 5.48 -27.23
CA SER A 13 -50.70 4.25 -26.61
C SER A 13 -49.87 4.68 -25.40
N MET A 14 -50.51 4.69 -24.24
CA MET A 14 -49.85 4.76 -22.94
C MET A 14 -48.68 3.79 -22.96
N ILE A 15 -47.47 4.33 -22.98
CA ILE A 15 -46.28 3.60 -22.57
C ILE A 15 -46.52 3.32 -21.09
N SER A 16 -47.11 2.16 -20.82
CA SER A 16 -47.21 1.60 -19.48
C SER A 16 -45.78 1.52 -18.96
N ALA A 17 -45.41 2.52 -18.17
CA ALA A 17 -44.27 2.47 -17.29
C ALA A 17 -44.53 1.31 -16.33
N ALA A 18 -44.05 0.12 -16.71
CA ALA A 18 -43.89 -0.96 -15.78
C ALA A 18 -42.80 -0.52 -14.79
N ALA A 19 -43.22 0.21 -13.76
CA ALA A 19 -42.45 0.33 -12.54
C ALA A 19 -42.37 -1.06 -11.95
N PHE A 20 -41.34 -1.83 -12.35
CA PHE A 20 -41.02 -3.09 -11.70
C PHE A 20 -40.54 -2.76 -10.29
N ALA A 21 -41.50 -2.74 -9.36
CA ALA A 21 -41.21 -2.79 -7.94
C ALA A 21 -40.38 -4.07 -7.69
N GLN A 22 -39.10 -3.91 -7.36
CA GLN A 22 -38.29 -5.02 -6.87
C GLN A 22 -39.00 -5.60 -5.66
N THR A 23 -39.42 -6.87 -5.74
CA THR A 23 -40.03 -7.54 -4.60
C THR A 23 -38.99 -7.65 -3.48
N PRO A 24 -39.36 -7.47 -2.20
CA PRO A 24 -38.43 -7.50 -1.07
C PRO A 24 -37.54 -8.75 -1.03
N VAL A 25 -38.06 -9.88 -1.54
CA VAL A 25 -37.33 -11.15 -1.64
C VAL A 25 -36.19 -11.09 -2.67
N ALA A 26 -36.39 -10.41 -3.80
CA ALA A 26 -35.34 -10.24 -4.82
C ALA A 26 -34.20 -9.33 -4.31
N GLN A 27 -34.54 -8.28 -3.57
CA GLN A 27 -33.57 -7.39 -2.92
C GLN A 27 -32.72 -8.14 -1.88
N VAL A 28 -33.35 -8.92 -1.00
CA VAL A 28 -32.62 -9.75 -0.01
C VAL A 28 -31.70 -10.77 -0.69
N GLN A 29 -32.09 -11.34 -1.84
CA GLN A 29 -31.21 -12.24 -2.59
C GLN A 29 -29.99 -11.52 -3.17
N GLN A 30 -30.18 -10.31 -3.70
CA GLN A 30 -29.10 -9.47 -4.21
C GLN A 30 -28.13 -9.06 -3.08
N ASP A 31 -28.64 -8.62 -1.94
CA ASP A 31 -27.82 -8.25 -0.77
C ASP A 31 -27.04 -9.46 -0.25
N ASN A 32 -27.67 -10.64 -0.20
CA ASN A 32 -26.99 -11.87 0.20
C ASN A 32 -25.90 -12.31 -0.79
N ALA A 33 -26.07 -12.07 -2.08
CA ALA A 33 -25.03 -12.32 -3.07
C ALA A 33 -23.84 -11.36 -2.87
N GLN A 34 -24.13 -10.07 -2.63
CA GLN A 34 -23.14 -9.05 -2.34
C GLN A 34 -22.35 -9.37 -1.06
N ILE A 35 -23.03 -9.72 0.03
CA ILE A 35 -22.38 -10.08 1.31
C ILE A 35 -21.40 -11.25 1.11
N ARG A 36 -21.75 -12.25 0.30
CA ARG A 36 -20.85 -13.38 0.02
C ARG A 36 -19.62 -12.93 -0.77
N GLN A 37 -19.79 -12.01 -1.72
CA GLN A 37 -18.68 -11.43 -2.47
C GLN A 37 -17.76 -10.62 -1.56
N ASP A 38 -18.32 -9.72 -0.76
CA ASP A 38 -17.58 -8.91 0.21
C ASP A 38 -16.82 -9.79 1.20
N THR A 39 -17.45 -10.87 1.69
CA THR A 39 -16.80 -11.83 2.60
C THR A 39 -15.59 -12.50 1.95
N LYS A 40 -15.69 -12.90 0.67
CA LYS A 40 -14.54 -13.47 -0.07
C LYS A 40 -13.42 -12.44 -0.21
N GLN A 41 -13.76 -11.19 -0.54
CA GLN A 41 -12.79 -10.10 -0.66
C GLN A 41 -12.09 -9.84 0.68
N ILE A 42 -12.83 -9.74 1.78
CA ILE A 42 -12.28 -9.56 3.13
C ILE A 42 -11.28 -10.67 3.48
N HIS A 43 -11.56 -11.91 3.11
CA HIS A 43 -10.63 -13.02 3.34
C HIS A 43 -9.34 -12.90 2.52
N GLN A 44 -9.43 -12.45 1.27
CA GLN A 44 -8.26 -12.19 0.41
C GLN A 44 -7.43 -11.06 1.00
N ASP A 45 -8.05 -9.90 1.27
CA ASP A 45 -7.42 -8.75 1.90
C ASP A 45 -6.73 -9.12 3.22
N THR A 46 -7.38 -9.95 4.04
CA THR A 46 -6.82 -10.39 5.32
C THR A 46 -5.52 -11.19 5.12
N ARG A 47 -5.43 -12.00 4.07
CA ARG A 47 -4.22 -12.75 3.74
C ARG A 47 -3.13 -11.80 3.26
N GLU A 48 -3.46 -10.85 2.40
CA GLU A 48 -2.52 -9.84 1.88
C GLU A 48 -1.97 -8.96 3.01
N ILE A 49 -2.82 -8.45 3.90
CA ILE A 49 -2.39 -7.66 5.07
C ILE A 49 -1.45 -8.48 5.96
N LYS A 50 -1.75 -9.77 6.20
CA LYS A 50 -0.87 -10.65 6.98
C LYS A 50 0.49 -10.81 6.29
N HIS A 51 0.50 -11.01 4.98
CA HIS A 51 1.71 -11.12 4.19
C HIS A 51 2.54 -9.82 4.26
N ASP A 52 1.94 -8.66 4.02
CA ASP A 52 2.64 -7.37 4.08
C ASP A 52 3.20 -7.08 5.47
N ASN A 53 2.43 -7.39 6.52
CA ASN A 53 2.90 -7.27 7.89
C ASN A 53 4.11 -8.17 8.16
N ALA A 54 4.10 -9.40 7.64
CA ALA A 54 5.24 -10.32 7.77
C ALA A 54 6.48 -9.79 7.05
N VAL A 55 6.33 -9.31 5.82
CA VAL A 55 7.43 -8.67 5.05
C VAL A 55 7.99 -7.47 5.80
N ILE A 56 7.14 -6.57 6.28
CA ILE A 56 7.56 -5.40 7.06
C ILE A 56 8.31 -5.83 8.34
N ALA A 57 7.83 -6.87 9.03
CA ALA A 57 8.47 -7.36 10.24
C ALA A 57 9.88 -7.90 9.96
N VAL A 58 10.03 -8.72 8.91
CA VAL A 58 11.33 -9.23 8.47
C VAL A 58 12.27 -8.08 8.12
N LYS A 59 11.83 -7.14 7.27
CA LYS A 59 12.65 -5.99 6.87
C LYS A 59 13.05 -5.10 8.04
N LYS A 60 12.17 -4.92 9.04
CA LYS A 60 12.54 -4.21 10.27
C LYS A 60 13.63 -4.93 11.05
N GLY A 61 13.58 -6.26 11.10
CA GLY A 61 14.63 -7.09 11.71
C GLY A 61 15.97 -6.91 10.99
N GLU A 62 15.97 -7.00 9.66
CA GLU A 62 17.16 -6.78 8.83
C GLU A 62 17.76 -5.38 9.03
N VAL A 63 16.92 -4.33 9.04
CA VAL A 63 17.35 -2.97 9.34
C VAL A 63 17.95 -2.85 10.75
N ALA A 64 17.37 -3.51 11.75
CA ALA A 64 17.88 -3.48 13.11
C ALA A 64 19.24 -4.19 13.23
N ALA A 65 19.37 -5.38 12.62
CA ALA A 65 20.62 -6.13 12.57
C ALA A 65 21.72 -5.35 11.83
N GLY A 66 21.40 -4.80 10.65
CA GLY A 66 22.33 -3.97 9.89
C GLY A 66 22.76 -2.71 10.66
N LYS A 67 21.85 -2.08 11.43
CA LYS A 67 22.21 -0.95 12.31
C LYS A 67 23.14 -1.37 13.43
N GLN A 68 22.98 -2.55 14.02
CA GLN A 68 23.89 -3.06 15.05
C GLN A 68 25.27 -3.36 14.48
N GLN A 69 25.35 -4.06 13.34
CA GLN A 69 26.60 -4.33 12.62
C GLN A 69 27.34 -3.02 12.30
N LEU A 70 26.62 -2.04 11.75
CA LEU A 70 27.18 -0.74 11.43
C LEU A 70 27.75 0.00 12.65
N GLN A 71 27.19 -0.20 13.85
CA GLN A 71 27.76 0.37 15.08
C GLN A 71 29.03 -0.37 15.49
N ALA A 72 29.04 -1.70 15.44
CA ALA A 72 30.23 -2.50 15.73
C ALA A 72 31.41 -2.11 14.81
N GLU A 73 31.18 -2.06 13.50
CA GLU A 73 32.20 -1.65 12.52
C GLU A 73 32.69 -0.22 12.74
N ARG A 74 31.82 0.71 13.19
CA ARG A 74 32.28 2.05 13.56
C ARG A 74 33.22 2.04 14.75
N HIS A 75 33.01 1.14 15.72
CA HIS A 75 33.91 1.00 16.86
C HIS A 75 35.25 0.41 16.43
N GLU A 76 35.25 -0.62 15.59
CA GLU A 76 36.45 -1.24 15.01
C GLU A 76 37.28 -0.23 14.20
N ARG A 77 36.65 0.45 13.25
CA ARG A 77 37.28 1.54 12.49
C ARG A 77 37.88 2.63 13.39
N ASN A 78 37.18 3.01 14.47
CA ASN A 78 37.71 4.01 15.40
C ASN A 78 38.92 3.50 16.17
N ALA A 79 38.96 2.21 16.51
CA ALA A 79 40.13 1.59 17.14
C ALA A 79 41.31 1.55 16.17
N LEU A 80 41.08 1.13 14.92
CA LEU A 80 42.09 1.15 13.85
C LEU A 80 42.65 2.54 13.62
N ALA A 81 41.80 3.57 13.55
CA ALA A 81 42.26 4.95 13.38
C ALA A 81 43.13 5.45 14.55
N ARG A 82 42.87 4.99 15.78
CA ARG A 82 43.73 5.32 16.93
C ARG A 82 45.07 4.60 16.87
N ALA A 83 45.08 3.33 16.44
CA ALA A 83 46.31 2.57 16.23
C ALA A 83 47.16 3.20 15.12
N GLU A 84 46.54 3.54 13.99
CA GLU A 84 47.16 4.28 12.88
C GLU A 84 47.83 5.55 13.36
N ASN A 85 47.11 6.40 14.10
CA ASN A 85 47.66 7.64 14.65
C ASN A 85 48.82 7.40 15.63
N ALA A 86 48.80 6.29 16.38
CA ALA A 86 49.89 5.94 17.29
C ALA A 86 51.16 5.53 16.54
N ASP A 87 51.03 4.79 15.44
CA ASP A 87 52.15 4.35 14.62
C ASP A 87 52.75 5.50 13.81
N VAL A 88 51.90 6.37 13.24
CA VAL A 88 52.35 7.64 12.64
C VAL A 88 53.13 8.47 13.64
N LYS A 89 52.65 8.59 14.89
CA LYS A 89 53.34 9.35 15.95
C LYS A 89 54.70 8.73 16.33
N LYS A 90 54.85 7.41 16.22
CA LYS A 90 56.11 6.69 16.47
C LYS A 90 57.06 6.72 15.25
N GLY A 91 56.62 7.23 14.11
CA GLY A 91 57.38 7.25 12.87
C GLY A 91 57.35 5.95 12.08
N ASP A 92 56.48 4.99 12.44
CA ASP A 92 56.26 3.77 11.67
C ASP A 92 55.24 4.02 10.56
N LEU A 93 55.75 4.48 9.41
CA LEU A 93 54.95 4.80 8.24
C LEU A 93 54.44 3.55 7.50
N ALA A 94 55.14 2.41 7.62
CA ALA A 94 54.74 1.18 6.95
C ALA A 94 53.52 0.55 7.63
N GLY A 95 53.51 0.50 8.97
CA GLY A 95 52.35 0.08 9.75
C GLY A 95 51.13 0.98 9.52
N ALA A 96 51.35 2.30 9.49
CA ALA A 96 50.29 3.27 9.20
C ALA A 96 49.66 3.07 7.80
N GLN A 97 50.47 2.83 6.76
CA GLN A 97 49.97 2.60 5.41
C GLN A 97 49.12 1.33 5.30
N GLN A 98 49.49 0.25 5.99
CA GLN A 98 48.70 -0.98 6.02
C GLN A 98 47.34 -0.74 6.71
N MET A 99 47.33 0.01 7.81
CA MET A 99 46.08 0.36 8.51
C MET A 99 45.19 1.31 7.69
N ASP A 100 45.75 2.26 6.94
CA ASP A 100 44.97 3.11 6.03
C ASP A 100 44.27 2.29 4.94
N GLN A 101 44.97 1.30 4.36
CA GLN A 101 44.38 0.39 3.39
C GLN A 101 43.23 -0.43 4.00
N ALA A 102 43.43 -1.01 5.19
CA ALA A 102 42.40 -1.75 5.92
C ALA A 102 41.17 -0.87 6.22
N ARG A 103 41.40 0.37 6.68
CA ARG A 103 40.35 1.36 6.95
C ARG A 103 39.56 1.72 5.69
N ARG A 104 40.22 1.83 4.54
CA ARG A 104 39.54 2.10 3.25
C ARG A 104 38.67 0.93 2.81
N SER A 105 39.13 -0.31 2.94
CA SER A 105 38.29 -1.48 2.64
C SER A 105 37.09 -1.56 3.57
N GLU A 106 37.27 -1.30 4.86
CA GLU A 106 36.18 -1.29 5.85
C GLU A 106 35.17 -0.18 5.56
N GLN A 107 35.62 1.01 5.11
CA GLN A 107 34.72 2.07 4.67
C GLN A 107 33.86 1.69 3.46
N GLN A 108 34.39 0.87 2.54
CA GLN A 108 33.61 0.37 1.42
C GLN A 108 32.53 -0.61 1.88
N ALA A 109 32.86 -1.53 2.79
CA ALA A 109 31.89 -2.46 3.40
C ALA A 109 30.77 -1.70 4.14
N ILE A 110 31.14 -0.73 4.99
CA ILE A 110 30.20 0.16 5.68
C ILE A 110 29.27 0.88 4.69
N LYS A 111 29.79 1.30 3.52
CA LYS A 111 28.99 1.98 2.49
C LYS A 111 27.97 1.05 1.87
N GLN A 112 28.34 -0.20 1.59
CA GLN A 112 27.45 -1.22 1.05
C GLN A 112 26.33 -1.54 2.04
N GLN A 113 26.66 -1.82 3.30
CA GLN A 113 25.66 -2.07 4.35
C GLN A 113 24.67 -0.90 4.52
N LYS A 114 25.17 0.35 4.45
CA LYS A 114 24.28 1.53 4.47
C LYS A 114 23.32 1.57 3.28
N GLN A 115 23.73 1.09 2.11
CA GLN A 115 22.86 1.01 0.95
C GLN A 115 21.79 -0.07 1.13
N GLU A 116 22.15 -1.22 1.68
CA GLU A 116 21.22 -2.32 2.01
C GLU A 116 20.17 -1.87 3.03
N ILE A 117 20.59 -1.27 4.14
CA ILE A 117 19.67 -0.72 5.15
C ILE A 117 18.69 0.27 4.51
N LYS A 118 19.19 1.18 3.65
CA LYS A 118 18.33 2.14 2.95
C LYS A 118 17.36 1.47 1.99
N HIS A 119 17.80 0.41 1.32
CA HIS A 119 16.94 -0.37 0.45
C HIS A 119 15.80 -1.00 1.25
N ASP A 120 16.10 -1.64 2.37
CA ASP A 120 15.08 -2.26 3.22
C ASP A 120 14.13 -1.23 3.85
N GLU A 121 14.65 -0.07 4.26
CA GLU A 121 13.83 1.06 4.72
C GLU A 121 12.86 1.54 3.62
N LYS A 122 13.30 1.58 2.35
CA LYS A 122 12.42 1.90 1.21
C LYS A 122 11.37 0.82 0.97
N VAL A 123 11.73 -0.47 1.05
CA VAL A 123 10.76 -1.56 0.91
C VAL A 123 9.67 -1.46 1.98
N ILE A 124 10.05 -1.18 3.22
CA ILE A 124 9.09 -0.95 4.32
C ILE A 124 8.19 0.26 4.00
N ALA A 125 8.76 1.37 3.51
CA ALA A 125 8.01 2.57 3.20
C ALA A 125 6.97 2.32 2.09
N HIS A 126 7.39 1.71 0.97
CA HIS A 126 6.48 1.35 -0.13
C HIS A 126 5.34 0.47 0.36
N ARG A 127 5.63 -0.61 1.08
CA ARG A 127 4.59 -1.52 1.62
C ARG A 127 3.59 -0.82 2.55
N LYS A 128 4.04 0.19 3.30
CA LYS A 128 3.14 0.98 4.14
C LYS A 128 2.23 1.89 3.31
N THR A 129 2.76 2.51 2.26
CA THR A 129 1.99 3.33 1.34
C THR A 129 0.95 2.50 0.61
N ASP A 130 1.35 1.37 0.00
CA ASP A 130 0.45 0.47 -0.72
C ASP A 130 -0.72 0.03 0.17
N LYS A 131 -0.42 -0.32 1.44
CA LYS A 131 -1.43 -0.67 2.44
C LYS A 131 -2.37 0.49 2.79
N GLN A 132 -1.86 1.72 2.83
CA GLN A 132 -2.66 2.91 3.11
C GLN A 132 -3.57 3.25 1.92
N ASP A 133 -3.06 3.16 0.70
CA ASP A 133 -3.83 3.39 -0.52
C ASP A 133 -4.95 2.36 -0.64
N ALA A 134 -4.66 1.08 -0.40
CA ALA A 134 -5.67 0.02 -0.33
C ALA A 134 -6.70 0.25 0.80
N LYS A 135 -6.35 0.96 1.87
CA LYS A 135 -7.31 1.33 2.93
C LYS A 135 -8.21 2.47 2.46
N LEU A 136 -7.67 3.47 1.78
CA LEU A 136 -8.43 4.61 1.25
C LEU A 136 -9.40 4.17 0.15
N ALA A 137 -8.94 3.40 -0.83
CA ALA A 137 -9.80 2.87 -1.89
C ALA A 137 -11.02 2.10 -1.34
N ARG A 138 -10.82 1.32 -0.27
CA ARG A 138 -11.92 0.61 0.40
C ARG A 138 -12.86 1.52 1.19
N HIS A 139 -12.34 2.62 1.72
CA HIS A 139 -13.18 3.61 2.38
C HIS A 139 -14.10 4.28 1.36
N ASP A 140 -13.55 4.68 0.22
CA ASP A 140 -14.30 5.36 -0.84
C ASP A 140 -15.39 4.44 -1.41
N GLU A 141 -15.06 3.18 -1.71
CA GLU A 141 -16.06 2.17 -2.15
C GLU A 141 -17.18 1.94 -1.11
N LYS A 142 -16.86 2.01 0.19
CA LYS A 142 -17.88 1.89 1.25
C LYS A 142 -18.80 3.10 1.32
N VAL A 143 -18.26 4.30 1.11
CA VAL A 143 -19.05 5.54 1.07
C VAL A 143 -19.99 5.50 -0.14
N GLU A 144 -19.49 5.16 -1.32
CA GLU A 144 -20.30 5.05 -2.54
C GLU A 144 -21.46 4.04 -2.36
N ARG A 145 -21.16 2.84 -1.84
CA ARG A 145 -22.20 1.83 -1.55
C ARG A 145 -23.22 2.32 -0.52
N HIS A 146 -22.78 3.05 0.50
CA HIS A 146 -23.69 3.61 1.50
C HIS A 146 -24.64 4.63 0.85
N ASP A 147 -24.13 5.51 0.00
CA ASP A 147 -24.92 6.51 -0.68
C ASP A 147 -25.94 5.89 -1.65
N GLU A 148 -25.55 4.84 -2.38
CA GLU A 148 -26.46 4.06 -3.21
C GLU A 148 -27.58 3.41 -2.39
N LYS A 149 -27.24 2.84 -1.23
CA LYS A 149 -28.23 2.26 -0.33
C LYS A 149 -29.22 3.31 0.16
N VAL A 150 -28.72 4.46 0.65
CA VAL A 150 -29.57 5.55 1.14
C VAL A 150 -30.52 6.07 0.04
N LYS A 151 -30.02 6.24 -1.19
CA LYS A 151 -30.86 6.64 -2.33
C LYS A 151 -31.97 5.63 -2.60
N ARG A 152 -31.64 4.33 -2.60
CA ARG A 152 -32.60 3.25 -2.83
C ARG A 152 -33.67 3.20 -1.75
N ASP A 153 -33.28 3.30 -0.48
CA ASP A 153 -34.20 3.32 0.66
C ASP A 153 -35.14 4.54 0.59
N HIS A 154 -34.60 5.71 0.20
CA HIS A 154 -35.38 6.93 0.01
C HIS A 154 -36.39 6.83 -1.14
N ASP A 155 -36.01 6.22 -2.26
CA ASP A 155 -36.90 6.04 -3.41
C ASP A 155 -37.98 4.98 -3.12
N ALA A 156 -37.65 3.91 -2.41
CA ALA A 156 -38.61 2.92 -1.95
C ALA A 156 -39.63 3.50 -0.96
N ALA A 157 -39.24 4.47 -0.13
CA ALA A 157 -40.14 5.14 0.82
C ALA A 157 -41.15 6.11 0.16
N LYS A 158 -40.99 6.42 -1.13
CA LYS A 158 -41.88 7.32 -1.89
C LYS A 158 -42.94 6.59 -2.72
N ILE A 159 -42.92 5.26 -2.72
CA ILE A 159 -43.88 4.38 -3.42
C ILE A 159 -44.92 3.91 -2.41
#